data_AF-A0AAW2Y3Y2-F1
#
_entry.id   AF-A0AAW2Y3Y2-F1
#
_cell.length_a   1.000
_cell.length_b   1.000
_cell.length_c   1.000
_cell.angle_alpha   90.00
_cell.angle_beta   90.00
_cell.angle_gamma   90.00
#
_symmetry.space_group_name_H-M   'P 1'
#
loop_
_entity.id
_entity.type
_entity.pdbx_description
1 polymer ?
#
loop_
_entity_poly.entity_id
_entity_poly.type
_entity_poly.pdbx_seq_one_letter_code
_entity_poly.pdbx_strand_id
1 'polypeptide(L)'
;MPQLRHINIRLAVLPDPMDVQDTNTILENLQTLSLIHNFKCTKEVVVRIPNLKNLECSYFNNLEKWSYYCLHNLAHLHKLESLSLRAEDFLLESITLPTSLKKLTLSDCRIPWTEMTIIGSLPNLEVLKLHGDAFTGPEWNPIEGEFLRLKTLHIESCELVWWTAENTHFPNLEALTLKLMSVLTRSLQALEI
;
A
#
# COMPACT_ATOMS: atom_id res chain seq x y z
N MET A 1 -17.80 -6.78 -21.79
CA MET A 1 -16.40 -7.24 -21.95
C MET A 1 -16.09 -8.34 -20.94
N PRO A 2 -16.64 -9.56 -21.09
CA PRO A 2 -16.60 -10.57 -20.04
C PRO A 2 -15.20 -11.20 -19.82
N GLN A 3 -14.27 -11.11 -20.78
CA GLN A 3 -12.94 -11.75 -20.65
C GLN A 3 -11.84 -10.81 -20.12
N LEU A 4 -12.15 -9.54 -19.86
CA LEU A 4 -11.14 -8.55 -19.48
C LEU A 4 -10.68 -8.79 -18.04
N ARG A 5 -9.40 -9.14 -17.86
CA ARG A 5 -8.81 -9.47 -16.54
C ARG A 5 -7.83 -8.44 -16.01
N HIS A 6 -7.15 -7.72 -16.92
CA HIS A 6 -6.11 -6.77 -16.57
C HIS A 6 -6.38 -5.48 -17.32
N ILE A 7 -6.48 -4.39 -16.55
CA ILE A 7 -6.60 -3.03 -17.09
C ILE A 7 -5.35 -2.29 -16.65
N ASN A 8 -4.57 -1.87 -17.62
CA ASN A 8 -3.44 -0.98 -17.43
C ASN A 8 -3.80 0.35 -18.10
N ILE A 9 -4.09 1.36 -17.28
CA ILE A 9 -4.44 2.68 -17.76
C ILE A 9 -3.31 3.60 -17.32
N ARG A 10 -2.42 3.95 -18.25
CA ARG A 10 -1.42 4.97 -17.99
C ARG A 10 -2.08 6.34 -18.04
N LEU A 11 -1.95 7.13 -16.96
CA LEU A 11 -2.30 8.56 -16.93
C LEU A 11 -3.79 8.90 -17.17
N ALA A 12 -4.73 7.96 -17.04
CA ALA A 12 -6.15 8.30 -17.14
C ALA A 12 -6.83 8.26 -15.77
N VAL A 13 -7.63 9.30 -15.53
CA VAL A 13 -8.62 9.36 -14.44
C VAL A 13 -9.79 8.48 -14.88
N LEU A 14 -10.15 7.49 -14.08
CA LEU A 14 -11.41 6.78 -14.32
C LEU A 14 -12.55 7.79 -14.16
N PRO A 15 -13.45 7.94 -15.14
CA PRO A 15 -14.58 8.84 -15.00
C PRO A 15 -15.36 8.46 -13.74
N ASP A 16 -15.72 9.47 -12.95
CA ASP A 16 -16.57 9.29 -11.77
C ASP A 16 -17.81 8.50 -12.23
N PRO A 17 -18.23 7.41 -11.56
CA PRO A 17 -19.40 6.65 -11.96
C PRO A 17 -20.73 7.45 -11.96
N MET A 18 -20.69 8.76 -11.71
CA MET A 18 -21.88 9.61 -11.51
C MET A 18 -22.54 10.18 -12.78
N ASP A 19 -21.95 10.09 -13.98
CA ASP A 19 -22.55 10.79 -15.15
C ASP A 19 -22.87 9.91 -16.37
N VAL A 20 -22.92 8.59 -16.20
CA VAL A 20 -23.34 7.69 -17.29
C VAL A 20 -24.48 6.82 -16.81
N GLN A 21 -25.69 7.15 -17.24
CA GLN A 21 -26.97 6.46 -16.97
C GLN A 21 -27.01 4.97 -17.40
N ASP A 22 -25.87 4.33 -17.70
CA ASP A 22 -25.84 3.05 -18.42
C ASP A 22 -24.70 2.08 -18.04
N THR A 23 -24.27 2.01 -16.77
CA THR A 23 -23.17 1.07 -16.39
C THR A 23 -23.48 0.16 -15.20
N ASN A 24 -24.53 -0.66 -15.32
CA ASN A 24 -24.71 -1.89 -14.53
C ASN A 24 -23.70 -3.01 -14.87
N THR A 25 -22.59 -2.68 -15.55
CA THR A 25 -21.62 -3.69 -15.99
C THR A 25 -20.69 -4.03 -14.84
N ILE A 26 -20.93 -5.19 -14.22
CA ILE A 26 -20.00 -5.79 -13.26
C ILE A 26 -18.81 -6.36 -14.05
N LEU A 27 -17.61 -5.95 -13.67
CA LEU A 27 -16.35 -6.43 -14.25
C LEU A 27 -15.87 -7.65 -13.46
N GLU A 28 -16.68 -8.70 -13.41
CA GLU A 28 -16.45 -9.88 -12.56
C GLU A 28 -15.10 -10.56 -12.83
N ASN A 29 -14.58 -10.51 -14.05
CA ASN A 29 -13.32 -11.15 -14.38
C ASN A 29 -12.10 -10.23 -14.17
N LEU A 30 -12.31 -8.96 -13.82
CA LEU A 30 -11.22 -8.02 -13.59
C LEU A 30 -10.47 -8.37 -12.31
N GLN A 31 -9.16 -8.56 -12.44
CA GLN A 31 -8.26 -8.95 -11.36
C GLN A 31 -7.16 -7.92 -11.12
N THR A 32 -6.87 -7.04 -12.09
CA THR A 32 -5.78 -6.07 -11.96
C THR A 32 -6.18 -4.72 -12.52
N LEU A 33 -5.94 -3.68 -11.72
CA LEU A 33 -5.96 -2.28 -12.10
C LEU A 33 -4.58 -1.72 -11.80
N SER A 34 -3.87 -1.26 -12.81
CA SER A 34 -2.53 -0.71 -12.64
C SER A 34 -2.36 0.67 -13.25
N LEU A 35 -1.51 1.48 -12.62
CA LEU A 35 -1.15 2.84 -13.04
C LEU A 35 -2.29 3.86 -13.01
N ILE A 36 -3.30 3.63 -12.15
CA ILE A 36 -4.48 4.49 -12.05
C ILE A 36 -4.13 5.80 -11.33
N HIS A 37 -4.39 6.94 -11.96
CA HIS A 37 -4.26 8.23 -11.29
C HIS A 37 -5.53 8.61 -10.55
N ASN A 38 -5.38 9.13 -9.33
CA ASN A 38 -6.48 9.71 -8.56
C ASN A 38 -7.67 8.75 -8.42
N PHE A 39 -7.37 7.47 -8.15
CA PHE A 39 -8.40 6.43 -8.04
C PHE A 39 -9.38 6.75 -6.91
N LYS A 40 -10.67 6.85 -7.26
CA LYS A 40 -11.78 7.10 -6.35
C LYS A 40 -12.51 5.77 -6.06
N CYS A 41 -12.35 5.26 -4.85
CA CYS A 41 -12.93 3.99 -4.41
C CYS A 41 -14.33 4.21 -3.83
N THR A 42 -15.33 4.53 -4.65
CA THR A 42 -16.72 4.63 -4.16
C THR A 42 -17.31 3.23 -3.91
N LYS A 43 -18.44 3.16 -3.20
CA LYS A 43 -19.16 1.89 -2.97
C LYS A 43 -19.60 1.23 -4.28
N GLU A 44 -19.99 2.02 -5.26
CA GLU A 44 -20.36 1.56 -6.60
C GLU A 44 -19.17 0.94 -7.32
N VAL A 45 -17.97 1.52 -7.18
CA VAL A 45 -16.74 0.95 -7.74
C VAL A 45 -16.46 -0.42 -7.12
N VAL A 46 -16.54 -0.55 -5.80
CA VAL A 46 -16.36 -1.84 -5.09
C VAL A 46 -17.28 -2.92 -5.65
N VAL A 47 -18.57 -2.61 -5.86
CA VAL A 47 -19.54 -3.56 -6.43
C VAL A 47 -19.19 -3.95 -7.88
N ARG A 48 -18.60 -3.04 -8.65
CA ARG A 48 -18.23 -3.28 -10.06
C ARG A 48 -16.98 -4.14 -10.22
N ILE A 49 -16.05 -4.16 -9.26
CA ILE A 49 -14.77 -4.89 -9.36
C ILE A 49 -14.58 -5.93 -8.24
N PRO A 50 -15.55 -6.84 -8.01
CA PRO A 50 -15.60 -7.68 -6.81
C PRO A 50 -14.42 -8.68 -6.71
N ASN A 51 -13.72 -8.95 -7.81
CA ASN A 51 -12.65 -9.93 -7.90
C ASN A 51 -11.25 -9.32 -8.11
N LEU A 52 -11.11 -8.02 -7.85
CA LEU A 52 -9.83 -7.33 -7.97
C LEU A 52 -8.80 -7.92 -6.99
N LYS A 53 -7.62 -8.27 -7.50
CA LYS A 53 -6.49 -8.82 -6.74
C LYS A 53 -5.31 -7.89 -6.63
N ASN A 54 -5.08 -7.07 -7.65
CA ASN A 54 -3.95 -6.15 -7.72
C ASN A 54 -4.45 -4.74 -8.03
N LEU A 55 -4.06 -3.77 -7.21
CA LEU A 55 -4.34 -2.37 -7.40
C LEU A 55 -3.05 -1.55 -7.31
N GLU A 56 -2.77 -0.75 -8.32
CA GLU A 56 -1.69 0.23 -8.31
C GLU A 56 -2.24 1.61 -8.66
N CYS A 57 -2.03 2.56 -7.74
CA CYS A 57 -2.54 3.93 -7.85
C CYS A 57 -1.46 4.97 -7.58
N SER A 58 -1.62 6.12 -8.22
CA SER A 58 -0.78 7.29 -8.02
C SER A 58 -1.57 8.58 -7.80
N TYR A 59 -1.15 9.38 -6.83
CA TYR A 59 -1.80 10.62 -6.40
C TYR A 59 -0.76 11.74 -6.34
N PHE A 60 -0.69 12.54 -7.41
CA PHE A 60 0.28 13.63 -7.54
C PHE A 60 -0.45 14.92 -7.90
N ASN A 61 0.08 16.06 -7.44
CA ASN A 61 -0.51 17.38 -7.68
C ASN A 61 -1.99 17.43 -7.29
N ASN A 62 -2.34 16.73 -6.21
CA ASN A 62 -3.71 16.55 -5.80
C ASN A 62 -4.22 17.82 -5.10
N LEU A 63 -5.27 18.43 -5.65
CA LEU A 63 -5.93 19.61 -5.06
C LEU A 63 -7.04 19.22 -4.07
N GLU A 64 -7.48 17.96 -4.09
CA GLU A 64 -8.59 17.46 -3.30
C GLU A 64 -8.13 16.88 -1.96
N LYS A 65 -9.00 16.97 -0.95
CA LYS A 65 -8.77 16.28 0.33
C LYS A 65 -8.80 14.77 0.14
N TRP A 66 -8.02 14.02 0.93
CA TRP A 66 -7.98 12.55 0.85
C TRP A 66 -9.34 11.86 0.99
N SER A 67 -10.28 12.45 1.73
CA SER A 67 -11.66 11.95 1.85
C SER A 67 -12.41 11.87 0.52
N TYR A 68 -12.05 12.70 -0.47
CA TYR A 68 -12.63 12.69 -1.82
C TYR A 68 -12.46 11.32 -2.51
N TYR A 69 -11.33 10.65 -2.27
CA TYR A 69 -10.99 9.37 -2.91
C TYR A 69 -11.66 8.16 -2.29
N CYS A 70 -12.29 8.31 -1.12
CA CYS A 70 -13.04 7.24 -0.47
C CYS A 70 -12.24 5.95 -0.23
N LEU A 71 -10.93 6.05 0.06
CA LEU A 71 -10.03 4.89 0.17
C LEU A 71 -10.34 3.97 1.37
N HIS A 72 -11.15 4.40 2.32
CA HIS A 72 -11.73 3.54 3.35
C HIS A 72 -12.52 2.35 2.75
N ASN A 73 -13.09 2.50 1.54
CA ASN A 73 -13.84 1.41 0.89
C ASN A 73 -12.94 0.28 0.35
N LEU A 74 -11.61 0.44 0.34
CA LEU A 74 -10.68 -0.63 -0.05
C LEU A 74 -10.81 -1.86 0.86
N ALA A 75 -11.24 -1.68 2.12
CA ALA A 75 -11.54 -2.76 3.04
C ALA A 75 -12.61 -3.74 2.53
N HIS A 76 -13.47 -3.30 1.62
CA HIS A 76 -14.52 -4.11 1.02
C HIS A 76 -14.05 -4.91 -0.22
N LEU A 77 -12.82 -4.68 -0.70
CA LEU A 77 -12.20 -5.49 -1.75
C LEU A 77 -11.52 -6.72 -1.13
N HIS A 78 -12.33 -7.68 -0.66
CA HIS A 78 -11.87 -8.86 0.09
C HIS A 78 -10.93 -9.82 -0.66
N LYS A 79 -10.75 -9.62 -1.97
CA LYS A 79 -9.82 -10.40 -2.81
C LYS A 79 -8.55 -9.62 -3.17
N LEU A 80 -8.38 -8.41 -2.66
CA LEU A 80 -7.21 -7.57 -2.94
C LEU A 80 -5.99 -8.13 -2.20
N GLU A 81 -5.05 -8.68 -2.95
CA GLU A 81 -3.85 -9.32 -2.43
C GLU A 81 -2.61 -8.41 -2.56
N SER A 82 -2.60 -7.48 -3.54
CA SER A 82 -1.49 -6.54 -3.74
C SER A 82 -2.00 -5.11 -3.91
N LEU A 83 -1.40 -4.18 -3.17
CA LEU A 83 -1.65 -2.76 -3.25
C LEU A 83 -0.32 -2.01 -3.44
N SER A 84 -0.27 -1.12 -4.42
CA SER A 84 0.83 -0.20 -4.64
C SER A 84 0.29 1.22 -4.67
N LEU A 85 0.76 2.06 -3.75
CA LEU A 85 0.37 3.47 -3.69
C LEU A 85 1.61 4.33 -3.85
N ARG A 86 1.51 5.29 -4.76
CA ARG A 86 2.43 6.42 -4.84
C ARG A 86 1.65 7.69 -4.58
N ALA A 87 2.02 8.47 -3.59
CA ALA A 87 1.26 9.63 -3.18
C ALA A 87 2.17 10.64 -2.53
N GLU A 88 1.96 11.94 -2.70
CA GLU A 88 2.65 12.96 -1.89
C GLU A 88 1.77 13.34 -0.68
N ASP A 89 2.39 13.51 0.49
CA ASP A 89 1.75 13.94 1.74
C ASP A 89 0.48 13.12 2.08
N PHE A 90 0.65 11.79 2.07
CA PHE A 90 -0.44 10.83 2.27
C PHE A 90 -0.85 10.72 3.74
N LEU A 91 -2.16 10.78 4.00
CA LEU A 91 -2.72 10.54 5.32
C LEU A 91 -3.15 9.07 5.44
N LEU A 92 -2.42 8.28 6.24
CA LEU A 92 -2.71 6.85 6.42
C LEU A 92 -4.11 6.60 7.02
N GLU A 93 -4.64 7.54 7.82
CA GLU A 93 -6.02 7.51 8.33
C GLU A 93 -7.10 7.54 7.24
N SER A 94 -6.76 8.00 6.03
CA SER A 94 -7.72 8.12 4.93
C SER A 94 -7.97 6.80 4.20
N ILE A 95 -7.18 5.77 4.49
CA ILE A 95 -7.28 4.43 3.90
C ILE A 95 -7.59 3.39 4.96
N THR A 96 -8.41 2.41 4.59
CA THR A 96 -8.56 1.18 5.37
C THR A 96 -8.02 0.03 4.56
N LEU A 97 -6.87 -0.51 4.98
CA LEU A 97 -6.20 -1.60 4.29
C LEU A 97 -7.00 -2.92 4.47
N PRO A 98 -7.31 -3.66 3.40
CA PRO A 98 -8.05 -4.91 3.52
C PRO A 98 -7.18 -6.00 4.15
N THR A 99 -7.81 -6.86 4.97
CA THR A 99 -7.11 -7.96 5.64
C THR A 99 -6.60 -9.04 4.68
N SER A 100 -7.08 -9.08 3.43
CA SER A 100 -6.62 -9.98 2.38
C SER A 100 -5.25 -9.60 1.81
N LEU A 101 -4.72 -8.43 2.17
CA LEU A 101 -3.50 -7.88 1.60
C LEU A 101 -2.28 -8.70 1.98
N LYS A 102 -1.53 -9.15 0.96
CA LYS A 102 -0.27 -9.89 1.09
C LYS A 102 0.94 -9.06 0.70
N LYS A 103 0.76 -8.09 -0.17
CA LYS A 103 1.81 -7.21 -0.63
C LYS A 103 1.38 -5.75 -0.56
N LEU A 104 2.21 -4.94 0.08
CA LEU A 104 2.06 -3.50 0.12
C LEU A 104 3.34 -2.83 -0.41
N THR A 105 3.17 -1.96 -1.39
CA THR A 105 4.22 -1.04 -1.86
C THR A 105 3.75 0.39 -1.59
N LEU A 106 4.57 1.18 -0.92
CA LEU A 106 4.34 2.61 -0.69
C LEU A 106 5.50 3.41 -1.29
N SER A 107 5.18 4.54 -1.91
CA SER A 107 6.17 5.43 -2.53
C SER A 107 5.81 6.89 -2.37
N ASP A 108 6.79 7.73 -2.02
CA ASP A 108 6.67 9.19 -1.89
C ASP A 108 5.67 9.68 -0.82
N CYS A 109 5.11 8.77 -0.01
CA CYS A 109 3.96 9.01 0.88
C CYS A 109 4.24 9.93 2.07
N ARG A 110 5.50 10.04 2.51
CA ARG A 110 5.97 10.81 3.68
C ARG A 110 5.23 10.50 4.99
N ILE A 111 4.90 9.23 5.20
CA ILE A 111 4.21 8.79 6.42
C ILE A 111 5.22 8.76 7.58
N PRO A 112 4.89 9.30 8.77
CA PRO A 112 5.78 9.17 9.93
C PRO A 112 5.98 7.70 10.31
N TRP A 113 7.20 7.29 10.68
CA TRP A 113 7.47 5.91 11.15
C TRP A 113 6.60 5.47 12.33
N THR A 114 6.09 6.40 13.14
CA THR A 114 5.16 6.13 14.25
C THR A 114 3.83 5.52 13.81
N GLU A 115 3.44 5.68 12.54
CA GLU A 115 2.21 5.13 11.96
C GLU A 115 2.40 3.71 11.43
N MET A 116 3.62 3.17 11.45
CA MET A 116 3.95 1.86 10.89
C MET A 116 3.16 0.71 11.55
N THR A 117 2.69 0.91 12.79
CA THR A 117 1.87 -0.07 13.52
C THR A 117 0.61 -0.50 12.78
N ILE A 118 0.02 0.40 11.98
CA ILE A 118 -1.16 0.11 11.15
C ILE A 118 -0.82 -0.95 10.09
N ILE A 119 0.37 -0.86 9.50
CA ILE A 119 0.86 -1.84 8.52
C ILE A 119 1.34 -3.11 9.23
N GLY A 120 2.02 -2.97 10.36
CA GLY A 120 2.49 -4.07 11.20
C GLY A 120 1.39 -4.99 11.69
N SER A 121 0.19 -4.45 11.89
CA SER A 121 -0.99 -5.20 12.33
C SER A 121 -1.69 -6.01 11.22
N LEU A 122 -1.23 -5.93 9.96
CA LEU A 122 -1.86 -6.65 8.85
C LEU A 122 -1.64 -8.16 8.96
N PRO A 123 -2.71 -8.98 9.04
CA PRO A 123 -2.60 -10.38 9.42
C PRO A 123 -2.00 -11.27 8.33
N ASN A 124 -2.02 -10.83 7.07
CA ASN A 124 -1.62 -11.61 5.90
C ASN A 124 -0.46 -10.98 5.11
N LEU A 125 0.14 -9.89 5.61
CA LEU A 125 1.18 -9.18 4.88
C LEU A 125 2.48 -10.00 4.84
N GLU A 126 2.90 -10.37 3.63
CA GLU A 126 4.12 -11.14 3.35
C GLU A 126 5.23 -10.27 2.76
N VAL A 127 4.88 -9.21 2.03
CA VAL A 127 5.83 -8.34 1.34
C VAL A 127 5.52 -6.88 1.62
N LEU A 128 6.48 -6.16 2.19
CA LEU A 128 6.45 -4.71 2.38
C LEU A 128 7.58 -4.06 1.59
N LYS A 129 7.23 -3.08 0.75
CA LYS A 129 8.19 -2.29 -0.02
C LYS A 129 7.96 -0.80 0.19
N LEU A 130 9.00 -0.10 0.62
CA LEU A 130 9.02 1.33 0.88
C LEU A 130 10.06 1.95 -0.06
N HIS A 131 9.66 2.93 -0.86
CA HIS A 131 10.53 3.60 -1.82
C HIS A 131 10.38 5.11 -1.74
N GLY A 132 11.50 5.86 -1.79
CA GLY A 132 11.51 7.32 -1.99
C GLY A 132 10.63 8.07 -0.99
N ASP A 133 11.15 8.39 0.19
CA ASP A 133 10.42 9.09 1.25
C ASP A 133 9.02 8.49 1.55
N ALA A 134 8.81 7.19 1.33
CA ALA A 134 7.54 6.53 1.68
C ALA A 134 7.23 6.69 3.17
N PHE A 135 8.27 6.62 3.99
CA PHE A 135 8.24 6.95 5.40
C PHE A 135 9.32 7.98 5.75
N THR A 136 9.03 8.82 6.75
CA THR A 136 9.89 9.94 7.21
C THR A 136 10.06 9.95 8.73
N GLY A 137 11.12 10.62 9.17
CA GLY A 137 11.54 10.66 10.57
C GLY A 137 12.75 9.76 10.83
N PRO A 138 13.54 10.04 11.88
CA PRO A 138 14.84 9.42 12.05
C PRO A 138 14.77 7.98 12.56
N GLU A 139 13.65 7.55 13.15
CA GLU A 139 13.59 6.34 13.98
C GLU A 139 12.40 5.47 13.67
N TRP A 140 12.64 4.17 13.57
CA TRP A 140 11.61 3.14 13.54
C TRP A 140 11.86 2.09 14.62
N ASN A 141 10.90 1.97 15.54
CA ASN A 141 10.85 0.94 16.58
C ASN A 141 9.67 0.01 16.30
N PRO A 142 9.91 -1.19 15.72
CA PRO A 142 8.88 -2.21 15.57
C PRO A 142 8.30 -2.62 16.93
N ILE A 143 7.01 -2.97 16.95
CA ILE A 143 6.35 -3.45 18.17
C ILE A 143 6.27 -4.98 18.13
N GLU A 144 6.55 -5.64 19.26
CA GLU A 144 6.41 -7.09 19.38
C GLU A 144 4.98 -7.52 19.03
N GLY A 145 4.84 -8.57 18.23
CA GLY A 145 3.54 -9.06 17.75
C GLY A 145 3.08 -8.45 16.43
N GLU A 146 3.81 -7.49 15.87
CA GLU A 146 3.60 -6.99 14.51
C GLU A 146 4.30 -7.86 13.46
N PHE A 147 3.95 -7.65 12.19
CA PHE A 147 4.62 -8.24 11.02
C PHE A 147 4.75 -9.77 11.06
N LEU A 148 3.79 -10.45 11.71
CA LEU A 148 3.86 -11.88 12.00
C LEU A 148 4.01 -12.77 10.75
N ARG A 149 3.64 -12.30 9.56
CA ARG A 149 3.78 -13.06 8.29
C ARG A 149 4.75 -12.42 7.31
N LEU A 150 5.43 -11.35 7.70
CA LEU A 150 6.30 -10.61 6.78
C LEU A 150 7.53 -11.45 6.45
N LYS A 151 7.70 -11.76 5.16
CA LYS A 151 8.84 -12.50 4.61
C LYS A 151 9.83 -11.60 3.91
N THR A 152 9.37 -10.52 3.29
CA THR A 152 10.23 -9.60 2.56
C THR A 152 9.99 -8.16 2.99
N LEU A 153 11.06 -7.51 3.42
CA LEU A 153 11.11 -6.09 3.72
C LEU A 153 12.13 -5.41 2.79
N HIS A 154 11.64 -4.45 2.00
CA HIS A 154 12.47 -3.62 1.14
C HIS A 154 12.30 -2.16 1.53
N ILE A 155 13.39 -1.48 1.86
CA ILE A 155 13.41 -0.05 2.19
C ILE A 155 14.44 0.62 1.30
N GLU A 156 14.00 1.62 0.56
CA GLU A 156 14.83 2.34 -0.39
C GLU A 156 14.61 3.84 -0.31
N SER A 157 15.69 4.60 -0.22
CA SER A 157 15.66 6.07 -0.23
C SER A 157 14.65 6.65 0.78
N CYS A 158 14.60 6.11 2.00
CA CYS A 158 13.79 6.66 3.10
C CYS A 158 14.71 7.26 4.15
N GLU A 159 14.25 8.32 4.82
CA GLU A 159 14.92 8.85 6.01
C GLU A 159 14.74 7.84 7.15
N LEU A 160 15.80 7.09 7.46
CA LEU A 160 15.83 6.16 8.59
C LEU A 160 17.26 6.10 9.11
N VAL A 161 17.48 6.65 10.30
CA VAL A 161 18.79 6.77 10.96
C VAL A 161 18.96 5.69 12.01
N TRP A 162 17.91 5.46 12.80
CA TRP A 162 17.86 4.51 13.91
C TRP A 162 16.80 3.45 13.63
N TRP A 163 17.25 2.21 13.58
CA TRP A 163 16.36 1.06 13.41
C TRP A 163 16.84 -0.06 14.33
N THR A 164 16.03 -0.37 15.34
CA THR A 164 16.30 -1.45 16.29
C THR A 164 15.23 -2.50 16.10
N ALA A 165 15.60 -3.64 15.51
CA ALA A 165 14.72 -4.77 15.30
C ALA A 165 15.36 -6.03 15.86
N GLU A 166 14.55 -6.92 16.41
CA GLU A 166 14.96 -8.23 16.91
C GLU A 166 14.16 -9.31 16.18
N ASN A 167 14.60 -10.57 16.27
CA ASN A 167 13.89 -11.70 15.65
C ASN A 167 12.42 -11.83 16.12
N THR A 168 12.10 -11.37 17.32
CA THR A 168 10.72 -11.33 17.86
C THR A 168 9.82 -10.34 17.13
N HIS A 169 10.38 -9.29 16.53
CA HIS A 169 9.65 -8.26 15.79
C HIS A 169 9.30 -8.70 14.36
N PHE A 170 10.11 -9.59 13.76
CA PHE A 170 9.87 -10.09 12.40
C PHE A 170 10.14 -11.61 12.31
N PRO A 171 9.30 -12.44 12.94
CA PRO A 171 9.60 -13.86 13.16
C PRO A 171 9.70 -14.72 11.89
N ASN A 172 9.19 -14.23 10.75
CA ASN A 172 9.18 -14.95 9.47
C ASN A 172 9.96 -14.22 8.36
N LEU A 173 10.82 -13.25 8.71
CA LEU A 173 11.55 -12.46 7.72
C LEU A 173 12.63 -13.31 7.04
N GLU A 174 12.49 -13.51 5.73
CA GLU A 174 13.41 -14.29 4.91
C GLU A 174 14.36 -13.38 4.09
N ALA A 175 13.92 -12.16 3.79
CA ALA A 175 14.67 -11.23 2.95
C ALA A 175 14.53 -9.78 3.44
N LEU A 176 15.68 -9.16 3.70
CA LEU A 176 15.80 -7.73 3.99
C LEU A 176 16.65 -7.05 2.92
N THR A 177 16.14 -5.97 2.34
CA THR A 177 16.88 -5.13 1.41
C THR A 177 16.82 -3.67 1.85
N LEU A 178 17.98 -3.08 2.09
CA LEU A 178 18.15 -1.65 2.34
C LEU A 178 18.94 -1.02 1.20
N LYS A 179 18.41 0.00 0.53
CA LYS A 179 19.07 0.67 -0.60
C LYS A 179 19.04 2.17 -0.47
N LEU A 180 20.11 2.84 -0.90
CA LEU A 180 20.19 4.30 -0.99
C LEU A 180 19.80 5.00 0.34
N MET A 181 20.15 4.39 1.48
CA MET A 181 19.91 4.96 2.81
C MET A 181 20.95 6.03 3.09
N SER A 182 20.52 7.25 3.41
CA SER A 182 21.42 8.40 3.55
C SER A 182 22.16 8.46 4.90
N VAL A 183 21.67 7.82 5.96
CA VAL A 183 22.16 8.06 7.34
C VAL A 183 22.01 6.90 8.35
N LEU A 184 21.94 5.64 7.90
CA LEU A 184 21.76 4.51 8.84
C LEU A 184 22.97 4.37 9.82
N THR A 185 22.80 4.76 11.09
CA THR A 185 23.92 4.92 12.05
C THR A 185 23.82 3.88 13.18
N ARG A 186 24.22 2.62 12.92
CA ARG A 186 24.20 1.41 13.82
C ARG A 186 22.78 1.03 14.33
N SER A 187 22.41 -0.23 14.56
CA SER A 187 23.15 -1.51 14.60
C SER A 187 22.35 -2.65 13.95
N LEU A 188 22.87 -3.22 12.86
CA LEU A 188 22.51 -4.56 12.36
C LEU A 188 23.08 -5.64 13.30
N GLN A 189 22.79 -5.58 14.60
CA GLN A 189 23.27 -6.57 15.58
C GLN A 189 22.24 -7.66 15.90
N ALA A 190 21.06 -7.66 15.28
CA ALA A 190 19.96 -8.54 15.72
C ALA A 190 19.19 -9.25 14.59
N LEU A 191 19.68 -9.17 13.35
CA LEU A 191 19.28 -10.07 12.28
C LEU A 191 20.50 -10.92 11.91
N GLU A 192 20.90 -11.82 12.81
CA GLU A 192 21.71 -12.98 12.41
C GLU A 192 20.78 -13.87 11.57
N ILE A 193 20.77 -13.64 10.25
CA ILE A 193 20.14 -14.51 9.25
C ILE A 193 21.04 -15.71 9.02
#